data_AF-A0A535TSB5-F1
#
_entry.id   AF-A0A535TSB5-F1
#
_cell.length_a   1.000
_cell.length_b   1.000
_cell.length_c   1.000
_cell.angle_alpha   90.00
_cell.angle_beta   90.00
_cell.angle_gamma   90.00
#
_symmetry.space_group_name_H-M   'P 1'
#
loop_
_entity.id
_entity.type
_entity.pdbx_description
1 polymer ?
#
loop_
_entity_poly.entity_id
_entity_poly.type
_entity_poly.pdbx_seq_one_letter_code
_entity_poly.pdbx_strand_id
1 'polypeptide(L)'
;MPTLVFFLHTPASKHEDAFSIGSAVILLIVYIASIPVSLQGGPTALPEEPEEPTRQWPLWLAVVILVVAGVGAAFVSDWFVAALIPAIDILHLSQAFTGLVLVALAGNAVEHAVGIQLAAKNKMDYAISVILNSSLQVALGLIPVLVLLSFFVGPTHLTLVLPPLLVVALVLTGLLSTVITYDGESTWLEGVALIGLYAIIAVSFWWG
;
A
#
# COMPACT_ATOMS: atom_id res chain seq x y z
N MET A 1 12.13 -15.91 -9.55
CA MET A 1 13.28 -15.34 -8.82
C MET A 1 13.41 -16.06 -7.48
N PRO A 2 14.60 -16.57 -7.09
CA PRO A 2 14.78 -17.20 -5.78
C PRO A 2 14.51 -16.20 -4.64
N THR A 3 13.75 -16.63 -3.64
CA THR A 3 13.34 -15.83 -2.49
C THR A 3 14.45 -15.74 -1.43
N LEU A 4 14.37 -14.80 -0.49
CA LEU A 4 15.37 -14.66 0.58
C LEU A 4 15.51 -15.93 1.43
N VAL A 5 14.41 -16.69 1.57
CA VAL A 5 14.35 -17.98 2.25
C VAL A 5 15.19 -19.05 1.54
N PHE A 6 15.23 -19.04 0.21
CA PHE A 6 16.04 -19.96 -0.60
C PHE A 6 17.55 -19.75 -0.35
N PHE A 7 18.00 -18.51 -0.21
CA PHE A 7 19.42 -18.19 0.04
C PHE A 7 19.86 -18.47 1.48
N LEU A 8 18.93 -18.49 2.44
CA LEU A 8 19.24 -18.72 3.85
C LEU A 8 19.23 -20.21 4.25
N HIS A 9 19.00 -21.15 3.31
CA HIS A 9 18.95 -22.60 3.57
C HIS A 9 18.10 -23.00 4.80
N THR A 10 17.08 -22.21 5.13
CA THR A 10 16.17 -22.52 6.23
C THR A 10 15.16 -23.56 5.75
N PRO A 11 14.69 -24.49 6.61
CA PRO A 11 13.69 -25.51 6.27
C PRO A 11 12.28 -24.93 5.93
N ALA A 12 12.19 -23.61 5.73
CA ALA A 12 10.98 -22.86 5.44
C ALA A 12 10.52 -22.95 3.97
N SER A 13 11.33 -23.45 3.03
CA SER A 13 10.86 -23.68 1.65
C SER A 13 9.74 -24.72 1.55
N LYS A 14 9.62 -25.62 2.54
CA LYS A 14 8.48 -26.55 2.68
C LYS A 14 7.33 -25.99 3.53
N HIS A 15 7.47 -24.78 4.07
CA HIS A 15 6.54 -24.16 5.03
C HIS A 15 6.21 -22.70 4.67
N GLU A 16 6.42 -22.27 3.42
CA GLU A 16 6.16 -20.88 3.01
C GLU A 16 4.71 -20.46 3.26
N ASP A 17 3.77 -21.38 3.03
CA ASP A 17 2.34 -21.18 3.29
C ASP A 17 2.05 -21.07 4.79
N ALA A 18 2.60 -21.98 5.61
CA ALA A 18 2.40 -21.97 7.06
C ALA A 18 3.00 -20.70 7.69
N PHE A 19 4.17 -20.28 7.22
CA PHE A 19 4.79 -19.01 7.62
C PHE A 19 3.91 -17.82 7.22
N SER A 20 3.44 -17.77 5.97
CA SER A 20 2.59 -16.67 5.49
C SER A 20 1.27 -16.57 6.23
N ILE A 21 0.61 -17.70 6.52
CA ILE A 21 -0.61 -17.73 7.33
C ILE A 21 -0.32 -17.23 8.75
N GLY A 22 0.73 -17.74 9.38
CA GLY A 22 1.12 -17.34 10.74
C GLY A 22 1.40 -15.84 10.84
N SER A 23 2.20 -15.31 9.91
CA SER A 23 2.50 -13.88 9.81
C SER A 23 1.25 -13.05 9.52
N ALA A 24 0.39 -13.47 8.60
CA ALA A 24 -0.85 -12.75 8.28
C ALA A 24 -1.79 -12.66 9.50
N VAL A 25 -1.96 -13.74 10.25
CA VAL A 25 -2.77 -13.73 11.48
C VAL A 25 -2.19 -12.77 12.52
N ILE A 26 -0.87 -12.78 12.73
CA ILE A 26 -0.20 -11.85 13.66
C ILE A 26 -0.41 -10.40 13.22
N LEU A 27 -0.21 -10.09 11.94
CA LEU A 27 -0.41 -8.74 11.40
C LEU A 27 -1.86 -8.27 11.57
N LEU A 28 -2.85 -9.15 11.37
CA LEU A 28 -4.25 -8.81 11.61
C LEU A 28 -4.59 -8.59 13.08
N ILE A 29 -3.97 -9.36 13.98
CA ILE A 29 -4.12 -9.12 15.42
C ILE A 29 -3.57 -7.73 15.77
N VAL A 30 -2.41 -7.36 15.22
CA VAL A 30 -1.82 -6.02 15.40
C VAL A 30 -2.72 -4.93 14.81
N TYR A 31 -3.31 -5.16 13.64
CA TYR A 31 -4.26 -4.23 13.01
C TYR A 31 -5.53 -4.05 13.87
N ILE A 32 -6.14 -5.14 14.33
CA ILE A 32 -7.32 -5.07 15.19
C ILE A 32 -7.00 -4.36 16.51
N ALA A 33 -5.80 -4.61 17.08
CA ALA A 33 -5.34 -3.95 18.29
C ALA A 33 -5.04 -2.46 18.07
N SER A 34 -4.73 -2.01 16.85
CA SER A 34 -4.50 -0.59 16.55
C SER A 34 -5.79 0.21 16.38
N ILE A 35 -6.90 -0.42 15.96
CA ILE A 35 -8.20 0.25 15.74
C ILE A 35 -8.65 1.11 16.94
N PRO A 36 -8.64 0.62 18.21
CA PRO A 36 -9.04 1.45 19.34
C PRO A 36 -8.16 2.68 19.52
N VAL A 37 -6.85 2.55 19.28
CA VAL A 37 -5.89 3.67 19.38
C VAL A 37 -6.14 4.70 18.28
N SER A 38 -6.44 4.24 17.06
CA SER A 38 -6.82 5.12 15.95
C SER A 38 -8.14 5.85 16.21
N LEU A 39 -9.15 5.17 16.79
CA LEU A 39 -10.46 5.76 17.10
C LEU A 39 -10.42 6.75 18.25
N GLN A 40 -9.52 6.55 19.22
CA GLN A 40 -9.35 7.48 20.35
C GLN A 40 -8.53 8.72 19.99
N GLY A 41 -8.12 8.85 18.72
CA GLY A 41 -7.28 9.93 18.28
C GLY A 41 -5.90 9.87 18.93
N GLY A 42 -5.16 8.77 18.71
CA GLY A 42 -3.78 8.61 19.19
C GLY A 42 -2.84 9.78 18.85
N PRO A 43 -1.53 9.72 19.15
CA PRO A 43 -0.60 10.86 19.02
C PRO A 43 -0.51 11.51 17.62
N THR A 44 -1.08 10.88 16.59
CA THR A 44 -1.18 11.33 15.20
C THR A 44 -2.55 11.96 14.87
N ALA A 45 -3.44 12.13 15.87
CA ALA A 45 -4.71 12.81 15.69
C ALA A 45 -4.47 14.27 15.40
N LEU A 46 -4.88 14.65 14.20
CA LEU A 46 -4.75 16.00 13.71
C LEU A 46 -5.76 16.89 14.45
N PRO A 47 -5.41 18.15 14.73
CA PRO A 47 -6.38 19.13 15.21
C PRO A 47 -7.61 19.17 14.29
N GLU A 48 -8.82 19.03 14.85
CA GLU A 48 -10.05 19.26 14.09
C GLU A 48 -10.04 20.72 13.63
N GLU A 49 -9.81 20.96 12.34
CA GLU A 49 -10.14 22.26 11.76
C GLU A 49 -11.66 22.44 11.82
N PRO A 50 -12.16 23.67 12.06
CA PRO A 50 -13.58 23.94 12.07
C PRO A 50 -14.18 23.51 10.73
N GLU A 51 -14.92 22.39 10.74
CA GLU A 51 -15.65 21.92 9.58
C GLU A 51 -16.58 23.06 9.14
N GLU A 52 -16.39 23.57 7.92
CA GLU A 52 -17.46 24.34 7.29
C GLU A 52 -18.72 23.47 7.33
N PRO A 53 -19.91 24.04 7.61
CA PRO A 53 -21.14 23.28 7.71
C PRO A 53 -21.49 22.69 6.34
N THR A 54 -20.92 21.53 6.07
CA THR A 54 -21.17 20.79 4.84
C THR A 54 -22.50 20.06 5.00
N ARG A 55 -23.28 20.03 3.93
CA ARG A 55 -24.54 19.32 3.90
C ARG A 55 -24.26 17.82 3.98
N GLN A 56 -24.33 17.26 5.19
CA GLN A 56 -24.13 15.84 5.42
C GLN A 56 -25.19 15.04 4.65
N TRP A 57 -24.75 14.05 3.89
CA TRP A 57 -25.65 13.17 3.17
C TRP A 57 -26.41 12.27 4.15
N PRO A 58 -27.71 11.97 3.90
CA PRO A 58 -28.42 11.01 4.71
C PRO A 58 -27.76 9.62 4.56
N LEU A 59 -27.68 8.86 5.66
CA LEU A 59 -26.94 7.59 5.72
C LEU A 59 -27.31 6.60 4.61
N TRP A 60 -28.59 6.51 4.26
CA TRP A 60 -29.04 5.62 3.18
C TRP A 60 -28.42 6.00 1.83
N LEU A 61 -28.26 7.30 1.54
CA LEU A 61 -27.67 7.78 0.30
C LEU A 61 -26.17 7.50 0.28
N ALA A 62 -25.48 7.70 1.41
CA ALA A 62 -24.07 7.35 1.55
C ALA A 62 -23.83 5.84 1.32
N VAL A 63 -24.67 4.97 1.90
CA VAL A 63 -24.60 3.52 1.70
C VAL A 63 -24.88 3.15 0.25
N VAL A 64 -25.90 3.72 -0.39
CA VAL A 64 -26.21 3.45 -1.80
C VAL A 64 -25.03 3.84 -2.70
N ILE A 65 -24.45 5.02 -2.48
CA ILE A 65 -23.32 5.49 -3.29
C ILE A 65 -22.08 4.63 -3.05
N LEU A 66 -21.81 4.22 -1.81
CA LEU A 66 -20.71 3.31 -1.49
C LEU A 66 -20.85 1.97 -2.22
N VAL A 67 -22.04 1.38 -2.21
CA VAL A 67 -22.30 0.10 -2.91
C VAL A 67 -22.16 0.27 -4.42
N VAL A 68 -22.76 1.30 -5.00
CA VAL A 68 -22.68 1.56 -6.45
C VAL A 68 -21.23 1.83 -6.88
N ALA A 69 -20.50 2.65 -6.12
CA ALA A 69 -19.09 2.92 -6.39
C ALA A 69 -18.22 1.66 -6.23
N GLY A 70 -18.47 0.83 -5.21
CA GLY A 70 -17.76 -0.43 -5.01
C GLY A 70 -17.99 -1.42 -6.14
N VAL A 71 -19.23 -1.58 -6.60
CA VAL A 71 -19.55 -2.41 -7.77
C VAL A 71 -18.91 -1.85 -9.05
N GLY A 72 -18.97 -0.54 -9.25
CA GLY A 72 -18.30 0.12 -10.37
C GLY A 72 -16.78 -0.09 -10.35
N ALA A 73 -16.15 0.04 -9.18
CA ALA A 73 -14.72 -0.21 -9.00
C ALA A 73 -14.35 -1.67 -9.31
N ALA A 74 -15.21 -2.64 -8.96
CA ALA A 74 -14.99 -4.04 -9.31
C ALA A 74 -14.99 -4.26 -10.83
N PHE A 75 -15.93 -3.66 -11.57
CA PHE A 75 -15.94 -3.72 -13.04
C PHE A 75 -14.72 -3.04 -13.67
N VAL A 76 -14.34 -1.86 -13.17
CA VAL A 76 -13.15 -1.15 -13.66
C VAL A 76 -11.87 -1.94 -13.36
N SER A 77 -11.80 -2.62 -12.20
CA SER A 77 -10.67 -3.48 -11.84
C SER A 77 -10.54 -4.66 -12.81
N ASP A 78 -11.65 -5.31 -13.18
CA ASP A 78 -11.64 -6.40 -14.17
C ASP A 78 -11.17 -5.91 -15.56
N TRP A 79 -11.69 -4.79 -16.03
CA TRP A 79 -11.25 -4.17 -17.29
C TRP A 79 -9.78 -3.74 -17.25
N PHE A 80 -9.33 -3.21 -16.12
CA PHE A 80 -7.94 -2.81 -15.93
C PHE A 80 -7.01 -4.01 -16.03
N VAL A 81 -7.31 -5.12 -15.34
CA VAL A 81 -6.52 -6.36 -15.41
C VAL A 81 -6.53 -6.93 -16.84
N ALA A 82 -7.70 -6.95 -17.49
CA ALA A 82 -7.84 -7.44 -18.87
C ALA A 82 -7.00 -6.63 -19.88
N ALA A 83 -6.90 -5.30 -19.69
CA ALA A 83 -6.07 -4.43 -20.52
C ALA A 83 -4.57 -4.52 -20.17
N LEU A 84 -4.25 -4.83 -18.92
CA LEU A 84 -2.88 -4.86 -18.40
C LEU A 84 -2.10 -6.07 -18.91
N ILE A 85 -2.73 -7.24 -19.06
CA ILE A 85 -2.09 -8.46 -19.62
C ILE A 85 -1.48 -8.23 -21.01
N PRO A 86 -2.22 -7.78 -22.05
CA PRO A 86 -1.62 -7.53 -23.35
C PRO A 86 -0.62 -6.37 -23.34
N ALA A 87 -0.79 -5.39 -22.46
CA ALA A 87 0.16 -4.29 -22.32
C ALA A 87 1.52 -4.77 -21.79
N ILE A 88 1.53 -5.69 -20.82
CA ILE A 88 2.75 -6.36 -20.34
C ILE A 88 3.50 -7.01 -21.52
N ASP A 89 2.77 -7.76 -22.35
CA ASP A 89 3.36 -8.52 -23.46
C ASP A 89 3.96 -7.61 -24.55
N ILE A 90 3.25 -6.53 -24.92
CA ILE A 90 3.68 -5.59 -25.97
C ILE A 90 4.84 -4.72 -25.51
N LEU A 91 4.81 -4.25 -24.26
CA LEU A 91 5.82 -3.35 -23.70
C LEU A 91 7.00 -4.09 -23.06
N HIS A 92 6.96 -5.43 -23.04
CA HIS A 92 7.96 -6.30 -22.41
C HIS A 92 8.25 -5.91 -20.96
N LEU A 93 7.20 -5.59 -20.21
CA LEU A 93 7.31 -5.22 -18.80
C LEU A 93 7.42 -6.48 -17.93
N SER A 94 8.19 -6.41 -16.85
CA SER A 94 8.14 -7.49 -15.86
C SER A 94 6.82 -7.47 -15.08
N GLN A 95 6.39 -8.64 -14.60
CA GLN A 95 5.26 -8.75 -13.69
C GLN A 95 5.53 -7.99 -12.37
N ALA A 96 6.78 -8.02 -11.90
CA ALA A 96 7.20 -7.33 -10.69
C ALA A 96 7.09 -5.80 -10.84
N PHE A 97 7.59 -5.23 -11.94
CA PHE A 97 7.44 -3.80 -12.25
C PHE A 97 5.98 -3.41 -12.36
N THR A 98 5.21 -4.22 -13.09
CA THR A 98 3.81 -3.91 -13.33
C THR A 98 3.02 -3.88 -12.03
N GLY A 99 3.18 -4.88 -11.16
CA GLY A 99 2.55 -4.90 -9.85
C GLY A 99 3.03 -3.79 -8.92
N LEU A 100 4.35 -3.62 -8.80
CA LEU A 100 4.96 -2.68 -7.84
C LEU A 100 4.77 -1.21 -8.23
N VAL A 101 4.77 -0.90 -9.53
CA VAL A 101 4.76 0.48 -10.02
C VAL A 101 3.41 0.83 -10.61
N LEU A 102 2.95 0.11 -11.63
CA LEU A 102 1.73 0.51 -12.37
C LEU A 102 0.47 0.26 -11.55
N VAL A 103 0.31 -0.95 -11.03
CA VAL A 103 -0.89 -1.33 -10.25
C VAL A 103 -0.94 -0.54 -8.94
N ALA A 104 0.19 -0.43 -8.22
CA ALA A 104 0.26 0.34 -6.98
C ALA A 104 -0.03 1.83 -7.18
N LEU A 105 0.50 2.45 -8.25
CA LEU A 105 0.24 3.85 -8.55
C LEU A 105 -1.24 4.09 -8.89
N ALA A 106 -1.84 3.20 -9.68
CA ALA A 106 -3.26 3.29 -10.03
C ALA A 106 -4.18 3.11 -8.82
N GLY A 107 -3.88 2.11 -7.97
CA GLY A 107 -4.66 1.82 -6.77
C GLY A 107 -4.67 2.95 -5.74
N ASN A 108 -3.53 3.66 -5.59
CA ASN A 108 -3.36 4.71 -4.60
C ASN A 108 -3.43 6.13 -5.19
N ALA A 109 -3.84 6.29 -6.45
CA ALA A 109 -3.81 7.57 -7.16
C ALA A 109 -4.65 8.66 -6.46
N VAL A 110 -5.81 8.29 -5.92
CA VAL A 110 -6.70 9.22 -5.22
C VAL A 110 -6.05 9.73 -3.94
N GLU A 111 -5.42 8.84 -3.16
CA GLU A 111 -4.73 9.21 -1.92
C GLU A 111 -3.50 10.07 -2.20
N HIS A 112 -2.74 9.77 -3.26
CA HIS A 112 -1.65 10.64 -3.70
C HIS A 112 -2.15 12.04 -4.06
N ALA A 113 -3.26 12.14 -4.80
CA ALA A 113 -3.85 13.42 -5.16
C ALA A 113 -4.31 14.21 -3.92
N VAL A 114 -4.93 13.55 -2.94
CA VAL A 114 -5.34 14.18 -1.66
C VAL A 114 -4.11 14.63 -0.87
N GLY A 115 -3.07 13.81 -0.77
CA GLY A 115 -1.82 14.17 -0.09
C GLY A 115 -1.15 15.38 -0.72
N ILE A 116 -1.04 15.44 -2.05
CA ILE A 116 -0.50 16.59 -2.79
C ILE A 116 -1.35 17.84 -2.54
N GLN A 117 -2.68 17.73 -2.53
CA GLN A 117 -3.59 18.85 -2.25
C GLN A 117 -3.41 19.39 -0.81
N LEU A 118 -3.25 18.51 0.17
CA LEU A 118 -3.00 18.90 1.56
C LEU A 118 -1.64 19.58 1.70
N ALA A 119 -0.59 19.02 1.10
CA ALA A 119 0.73 19.62 1.07
C ALA A 119 0.73 20.99 0.39
N ALA A 120 0.02 21.15 -0.73
CA ALA A 120 -0.14 22.43 -1.43
C ALA A 120 -0.89 23.49 -0.61
N LYS A 121 -1.74 23.06 0.34
CA LYS A 121 -2.40 23.92 1.33
C LYS A 121 -1.54 24.17 2.57
N ASN A 122 -0.25 23.83 2.52
CA ASN A 122 0.71 23.95 3.62
C ASN A 122 0.34 23.11 4.85
N LYS A 123 -0.36 21.98 4.64
CA LYS A 123 -0.75 21.02 5.68
C LYS A 123 0.10 19.75 5.56
N MET A 124 1.42 19.89 5.74
CA MET A 124 2.35 18.78 5.51
C MET A 124 2.15 17.62 6.49
N ASP A 125 1.95 17.89 7.78
CA ASP A 125 1.65 16.85 8.78
C ASP A 125 0.40 16.04 8.45
N TYR A 126 -0.61 16.70 7.87
CA TYR A 126 -1.82 16.07 7.39
C TYR A 126 -1.55 15.19 6.17
N ALA A 127 -0.78 15.69 5.20
CA ALA A 127 -0.41 14.92 4.02
C ALA A 127 0.38 13.66 4.42
N ILE A 128 1.38 13.81 5.29
CA ILE A 128 2.21 12.70 5.78
C ILE A 128 1.37 11.68 6.56
N SER A 129 0.54 12.13 7.50
CA SER A 129 -0.31 11.22 8.28
C SER A 129 -1.30 10.43 7.41
N VAL A 130 -1.92 11.06 6.40
CA VAL A 130 -2.79 10.37 5.44
C VAL A 130 -2.03 9.27 4.70
N ILE A 131 -0.85 9.57 4.16
CA ILE A 131 -0.05 8.62 3.37
C ILE A 131 0.52 7.48 4.24
N LEU A 132 1.05 7.80 5.42
CA LEU A 132 1.59 6.78 6.35
C LEU A 132 0.48 5.87 6.89
N ASN A 133 -0.68 6.43 7.23
CA ASN A 133 -1.79 5.61 7.72
C ASN A 133 -2.35 4.69 6.64
N SER A 134 -2.50 5.17 5.38
CA SER A 134 -2.88 4.30 4.26
C SER A 134 -1.87 3.15 4.09
N SER A 135 -0.57 3.45 4.09
CA SER A 135 0.48 2.44 3.95
C SER A 135 0.44 1.38 5.06
N LEU A 136 0.19 1.80 6.31
CA LEU A 136 0.02 0.90 7.44
C LEU A 136 -1.25 0.05 7.33
N GLN A 137 -2.36 0.61 6.87
CA GLN A 137 -3.61 -0.15 6.63
C GLN A 137 -3.41 -1.21 5.55
N VAL A 138 -2.68 -0.89 4.47
CA VAL A 138 -2.34 -1.85 3.42
C VAL A 138 -1.47 -2.98 3.99
N ALA A 139 -0.41 -2.64 4.73
CA ALA A 139 0.55 -3.60 5.26
C ALA A 139 -0.02 -4.51 6.37
N LEU A 140 -0.78 -3.95 7.30
CA LEU A 140 -1.29 -4.66 8.48
C LEU A 140 -2.70 -5.24 8.29
N GLY A 141 -3.49 -4.63 7.41
CA GLY A 141 -4.88 -5.04 7.16
C GLY A 141 -5.04 -5.73 5.82
N LEU A 142 -4.88 -4.98 4.72
CA LEU A 142 -5.25 -5.47 3.38
C LEU A 142 -4.43 -6.69 2.95
N ILE A 143 -3.10 -6.62 2.97
CA ILE A 143 -2.23 -7.72 2.51
C ILE A 143 -2.49 -9.00 3.31
N PRO A 144 -2.52 -8.99 4.66
CA PRO A 144 -2.86 -10.18 5.44
C PRO A 144 -4.23 -10.78 5.12
N VAL A 145 -5.26 -9.95 4.92
CA VAL A 145 -6.58 -10.44 4.48
C VAL A 145 -6.46 -11.13 3.12
N LEU A 146 -5.74 -10.54 2.16
CA LEU A 146 -5.53 -11.13 0.84
C LEU A 146 -4.74 -12.44 0.90
N VAL A 147 -3.73 -12.55 1.76
CA VAL A 147 -3.00 -13.82 2.02
C VAL A 147 -4.00 -14.90 2.44
N LEU A 148 -4.81 -14.63 3.47
CA LEU A 148 -5.77 -15.62 3.99
C LEU A 148 -6.86 -15.96 2.97
N LEU A 149 -7.38 -14.97 2.23
CA LEU A 149 -8.40 -15.19 1.20
C LEU A 149 -7.86 -16.00 0.01
N SER A 150 -6.58 -15.87 -0.33
CA SER A 150 -5.98 -16.61 -1.46
C SER A 150 -6.04 -18.12 -1.30
N PHE A 151 -6.11 -18.65 -0.07
CA PHE A 151 -6.29 -20.09 0.20
C PHE A 151 -7.71 -20.60 -0.12
N PHE A 152 -8.68 -19.69 -0.25
CA PHE A 152 -10.06 -20.02 -0.60
C PHE A 152 -10.38 -19.68 -2.06
N VAL A 153 -9.58 -18.80 -2.69
CA VAL A 153 -9.86 -18.20 -3.99
C VAL A 153 -8.75 -18.57 -4.97
N GLY A 154 -8.89 -19.75 -5.59
CA GLY A 154 -8.07 -20.17 -6.73
C GLY A 154 -6.88 -21.09 -6.40
N PRO A 155 -6.11 -21.50 -7.42
CA PRO A 155 -5.07 -22.52 -7.29
C PRO A 155 -3.71 -22.00 -6.78
N THR A 156 -3.53 -20.68 -6.68
CA THR A 156 -2.25 -20.05 -6.31
C THR A 156 -2.41 -19.22 -5.05
N HIS A 157 -1.55 -19.48 -4.05
CA HIS A 157 -1.57 -18.76 -2.78
C HIS A 157 -0.69 -17.50 -2.85
N LEU A 158 -1.17 -16.41 -2.26
CA LEU A 158 -0.39 -15.20 -2.04
C LEU A 158 0.48 -15.38 -0.80
N THR A 159 1.79 -15.22 -0.96
CA THR A 159 2.79 -15.45 0.10
C THR A 159 3.41 -14.14 0.59
N LEU A 160 3.75 -14.09 1.87
CA LEU A 160 4.55 -13.00 2.47
C LEU A 160 6.06 -13.24 2.28
N VAL A 161 6.44 -14.30 1.58
CA VAL A 161 7.84 -14.60 1.24
C VAL A 161 8.25 -13.78 0.02
N LEU A 162 8.88 -12.63 0.28
CA LEU A 162 9.31 -11.70 -0.76
C LEU A 162 10.69 -12.06 -1.35
N PRO A 163 10.92 -11.81 -2.65
CA PRO A 163 12.23 -11.80 -3.26
C PRO A 163 13.22 -10.85 -2.54
N PRO A 164 14.53 -11.15 -2.52
CA PRO A 164 15.54 -10.34 -1.82
C PRO A 164 15.51 -8.86 -2.21
N LEU A 165 15.36 -8.57 -3.50
CA LEU A 165 15.32 -7.20 -4.01
C LEU A 165 14.12 -6.42 -3.46
N LEU A 166 12.95 -7.05 -3.33
CA LEU A 166 11.75 -6.43 -2.77
C LEU A 166 11.91 -6.15 -1.27
N VAL A 167 12.54 -7.06 -0.53
CA VAL A 167 12.84 -6.83 0.89
C VAL A 167 13.79 -5.64 1.07
N VAL A 168 14.86 -5.58 0.27
CA VAL A 168 15.81 -4.45 0.31
C VAL A 168 15.11 -3.14 -0.05
N ALA A 169 14.29 -3.11 -1.11
CA ALA A 169 13.53 -1.93 -1.50
C ALA A 169 12.58 -1.45 -0.39
N LEU A 170 11.86 -2.38 0.25
CA LEU A 170 10.93 -2.07 1.34
C LEU A 170 11.67 -1.49 2.56
N VAL A 171 12.78 -2.12 2.96
CA VAL A 171 13.59 -1.66 4.10
C VAL A 171 14.21 -0.30 3.83
N LEU A 172 14.79 -0.09 2.64
CA LEU A 172 15.38 1.20 2.25
C LEU A 172 14.32 2.30 2.21
N THR A 173 13.16 2.02 1.62
CA THR A 173 12.05 2.99 1.55
C THR A 173 11.54 3.34 2.94
N GLY A 174 11.31 2.34 3.80
CA GLY A 174 10.85 2.57 5.17
C GLY A 174 11.87 3.36 6.00
N LEU A 175 13.16 3.00 5.92
CA LEU A 175 14.23 3.69 6.63
C LEU A 175 14.37 5.15 6.17
N LEU A 176 14.48 5.39 4.86
CA LEU A 176 14.68 6.74 4.35
C LEU A 176 13.45 7.62 4.60
N SER A 177 12.24 7.09 4.41
CA SER A 177 11.00 7.82 4.71
C SER A 177 10.91 8.18 6.19
N THR A 178 11.32 7.28 7.08
CA THR A 178 11.36 7.56 8.52
C THR A 178 12.37 8.65 8.84
N VAL A 179 13.58 8.59 8.29
CA VAL A 179 14.63 9.60 8.53
C VAL A 179 14.21 10.97 8.03
N ILE A 180 13.66 11.05 6.81
CA ILE A 180 13.23 12.33 6.21
C ILE A 180 12.01 12.92 6.93
N THR A 181 11.13 12.08 7.49
CA THR A 181 9.94 12.55 8.20
C THR A 181 10.21 12.86 9.68
N TYR A 182 11.40 12.52 10.21
CA TYR A 182 11.65 12.48 11.65
C TYR A 182 11.66 13.87 12.30
N ASP A 183 12.18 14.89 11.61
CA ASP A 183 12.27 16.25 12.13
C ASP A 183 10.98 17.06 11.95
N GLY A 184 10.00 16.53 11.21
CA GLY A 184 8.70 17.17 10.97
C GLY A 184 8.77 18.36 10.02
N GLU A 185 9.93 18.63 9.41
CA GLU A 185 10.09 19.63 8.38
C GLU A 185 10.13 18.95 7.01
N SER A 186 9.82 19.70 5.95
CA SER A 186 9.90 19.17 4.59
C SER A 186 10.57 20.18 3.68
N THR A 187 11.65 19.75 3.02
CA THR A 187 12.32 20.55 2.00
C THR A 187 12.04 20.02 0.60
N TRP A 188 12.07 20.92 -0.40
CA TRP A 188 11.96 20.50 -1.81
C TRP A 188 13.03 19.46 -2.18
N LEU A 189 14.24 19.59 -1.61
CA LEU A 189 15.34 18.67 -1.89
C LEU A 189 15.08 17.26 -1.35
N GLU A 190 14.53 17.13 -0.15
CA GLU A 190 14.07 15.85 0.40
C GLU A 190 12.99 15.21 -0.48
N GLY A 191 12.02 16.01 -0.94
CA GLY A 191 10.99 15.55 -1.87
C GLY A 191 11.58 15.01 -3.17
N VAL A 192 12.54 15.73 -3.77
CA VAL A 192 13.26 15.26 -4.96
C VAL A 192 14.08 14.00 -4.67
N ALA A 193 14.70 13.89 -3.50
CA ALA A 193 15.44 12.70 -3.10
C ALA A 193 14.53 11.46 -2.98
N LEU A 194 13.34 11.60 -2.40
CA LEU A 194 12.35 10.53 -2.30
C LEU A 194 11.81 10.10 -3.68
N ILE A 195 11.53 11.07 -4.56
CA ILE A 195 11.14 10.79 -5.96
C ILE A 195 12.28 10.08 -6.69
N GLY A 196 13.53 10.50 -6.48
CA GLY A 196 14.71 9.87 -7.04
C GLY A 196 14.88 8.42 -6.57
N LEU A 197 14.70 8.15 -5.27
CA LEU A 197 14.71 6.79 -4.73
C LEU A 197 13.63 5.93 -5.38
N TYR A 198 12.39 6.43 -5.46
CA TYR A 198 11.29 5.73 -6.11
C TYR A 198 11.59 5.40 -7.58
N ALA A 199 12.15 6.36 -8.33
CA ALA A 199 12.53 6.15 -9.72
C ALA A 199 13.63 5.08 -9.88
N ILE A 200 14.65 5.09 -9.01
CA ILE A 200 15.72 4.07 -9.01
C ILE A 200 15.14 2.69 -8.74
N ILE A 201 14.25 2.58 -7.73
CA ILE A 201 13.57 1.31 -7.41
C ILE A 201 12.74 0.87 -8.62
N ALA A 202 11.91 1.74 -9.21
CA ALA A 202 11.09 1.42 -10.37
C ALA A 202 11.92 0.91 -11.55
N VAL A 203 13.02 1.59 -11.88
CA VAL A 203 13.95 1.15 -12.94
C VAL A 203 14.59 -0.20 -12.62
N SER A 204 14.92 -0.47 -11.35
CA SER A 204 15.52 -1.75 -10.95
C SER A 204 14.59 -2.96 -11.19
N PHE A 205 13.28 -2.74 -11.16
CA PHE A 205 12.28 -3.78 -11.42
C PHE A 205 11.86 -3.87 -12.88
N TRP A 206 12.17 -2.89 -13.74
CA TRP A 206 11.71 -2.85 -15.13
C TRP A 206 12.04 -4.13 -15.92
N TRP A 207 13.25 -4.67 -15.75
CA TRP A 207 13.73 -5.89 -16.40
C TRP A 207 13.77 -7.12 -15.48
N GLY A 208 13.28 -6.99 -14.24
CA GLY A 208 13.40 -8.00 -13.17
C GLY A 208 12.44 -9.16 -13.25
#